data_AF-A0A317H3Z0-F1
#
_entry.id   AF-A0A317H3Z0-F1
#
_cell.length_a   1.000
_cell.length_b   1.000
_cell.length_c   1.000
_cell.angle_alpha   90.00
_cell.angle_beta   90.00
_cell.angle_gamma   90.00
#
_symmetry.space_group_name_H-M   'P 1'
#
loop_
_entity.id
_entity.type
_entity.pdbx_description
1 polymer ?
#
loop_
_entity_poly.entity_id
_entity_poly.type
_entity_poly.pdbx_seq_one_letter_code
_entity_poly.pdbx_strand_id
1 'polypeptide(L)'
;MRIALLAPLVSPIAPPFLGGAQALLADLASGLALRGHAVTLYAADGSAVSGVETPVLGIDSSLLTPARMAGSLSRPGDREKGAGTEHLDGSEDDDELADGLVPGGLDAYLSDYAFLRAYRAIAEHAGEHDLVHAHAYDAPAFAYSSLQPLPVLHTLHLPDQDAGVRAMLAMIAPASGAASRTRLVTVSSACAATYRPFCRIDQVIYNGIPIEQIPYASSPVEESYLLYAGRISPEKGVEDAFE
;
A
#
# COMPACT_ATOMS: atom_id res chain seq x y z
N MET A 1 -23.57 -4.76 -3.85
CA MET A 1 -22.65 -5.69 -3.15
C MET A 1 -22.15 -5.01 -1.89
N ARG A 2 -21.66 -5.78 -0.92
CA ARG A 2 -21.06 -5.30 0.32
C ARG A 2 -19.55 -5.56 0.26
N ILE A 3 -18.74 -4.53 0.41
CA ILE A 3 -17.31 -4.54 0.06
C ILE A 3 -16.51 -4.09 1.28
N ALA A 4 -15.65 -4.97 1.80
CA ALA A 4 -14.61 -4.59 2.76
C ALA A 4 -13.41 -4.04 1.98
N LEU A 5 -13.24 -2.72 1.96
CA LEU A 5 -12.13 -2.06 1.27
C LEU A 5 -10.96 -1.92 2.26
N LEU A 6 -9.89 -2.69 2.06
CA LEU A 6 -8.70 -2.64 2.90
C LEU A 6 -7.65 -1.70 2.28
N ALA A 7 -7.38 -0.59 2.96
CA ALA A 7 -6.37 0.38 2.57
C ALA A 7 -4.95 -0.03 3.00
N PRO A 8 -3.89 0.56 2.42
CA PRO A 8 -2.58 0.63 3.07
C PRO A 8 -2.72 1.26 4.46
N LEU A 9 -2.05 0.67 5.46
CA LEU A 9 -2.17 1.08 6.86
C LEU A 9 -1.13 2.12 7.29
N VAL A 10 -0.18 2.45 6.41
CA VAL A 10 0.94 3.36 6.69
C VAL A 10 0.59 4.85 6.59
N SER A 11 -0.67 5.17 6.30
CA SER A 11 -1.17 6.55 6.27
C SER A 11 -2.70 6.57 6.30
N PRO A 12 -3.34 7.56 6.96
CA PRO A 12 -4.79 7.68 6.95
C PRO A 12 -5.32 8.02 5.54
N ILE A 13 -6.50 7.51 5.20
CA ILE A 13 -7.24 7.89 3.99
C ILE A 13 -8.14 9.08 4.35
N ALA A 14 -7.55 10.27 4.37
CA ALA A 14 -8.24 11.53 4.61
C ALA A 14 -7.47 12.70 3.96
N PRO A 15 -8.17 13.78 3.55
CA PRO A 15 -7.50 15.01 3.15
C PRO A 15 -6.74 15.68 4.31
N PRO A 16 -5.60 16.35 4.06
CA PRO A 16 -4.90 16.43 2.77
C PRO A 16 -4.19 15.12 2.42
N PHE A 17 -4.38 14.65 1.18
CA PHE A 17 -3.74 13.43 0.72
C PHE A 17 -2.25 13.66 0.45
N LEU A 18 -1.39 12.83 1.05
CA LEU A 18 0.06 12.88 0.89
C LEU A 18 0.52 12.23 -0.43
N GLY A 19 -0.34 11.44 -1.08
CA GLY A 19 -0.04 10.86 -2.38
C GLY A 19 -1.26 10.34 -3.13
N GLY A 20 -1.07 10.06 -4.42
CA GLY A 20 -2.15 9.65 -5.33
C GLY A 20 -2.88 8.36 -4.93
N ALA A 21 -2.23 7.46 -4.18
CA ALA A 21 -2.89 6.24 -3.70
C ALA A 21 -4.00 6.53 -2.68
N GLN A 22 -3.83 7.53 -1.80
CA GLN A 22 -4.85 7.90 -0.82
C GLN A 22 -6.05 8.58 -1.50
N ALA A 23 -5.77 9.52 -2.41
CA ALA A 23 -6.80 10.20 -3.20
C ALA A 23 -7.61 9.18 -4.02
N LEU A 24 -6.92 8.28 -4.73
CA LEU A 24 -7.54 7.22 -5.51
C LEU A 24 -8.43 6.32 -4.65
N LEU A 25 -7.99 5.95 -3.44
CA LEU A 25 -8.78 5.10 -2.56
C LEU A 25 -10.04 5.81 -2.05
N ALA A 26 -9.93 7.10 -1.71
CA ALA A 26 -11.08 7.91 -1.35
C ALA A 26 -12.09 8.03 -2.50
N ASP A 27 -11.60 8.27 -3.72
CA ASP A 27 -12.42 8.34 -4.93
C ASP A 27 -13.07 6.99 -5.27
N LEU A 28 -12.33 5.89 -5.13
CA LEU A 28 -12.83 4.54 -5.36
C LEU A 28 -13.93 4.18 -4.35
N ALA A 29 -13.68 4.42 -3.05
CA ALA A 29 -14.63 4.14 -2.00
C ALA A 29 -15.93 4.93 -2.20
N SER A 30 -15.81 6.24 -2.45
CA SER A 30 -16.95 7.12 -2.74
C SER A 30 -17.68 6.70 -4.02
N GLY A 31 -16.94 6.39 -5.09
CA GLY A 31 -17.49 6.00 -6.39
C GLY A 31 -18.18 4.63 -6.37
N LEU A 32 -17.76 3.71 -5.50
CA LEU A 32 -18.45 2.45 -5.24
C LEU A 32 -19.74 2.69 -4.44
N ALA A 33 -19.67 3.50 -3.39
CA ALA A 33 -20.84 3.85 -2.59
C ALA A 33 -21.93 4.55 -3.43
N LEU A 34 -21.54 5.51 -4.27
CA LEU A 34 -22.44 6.22 -5.20
C LEU A 34 -23.10 5.31 -6.23
N ARG A 35 -22.49 4.16 -6.55
CA ARG A 35 -23.08 3.13 -7.42
C ARG A 35 -23.99 2.14 -6.67
N GLY A 36 -24.26 2.39 -5.39
CA GLY A 36 -25.17 1.58 -4.57
C GLY A 36 -24.52 0.35 -3.93
N HIS A 37 -23.18 0.29 -3.88
CA HIS A 37 -22.48 -0.71 -3.08
C HIS A 37 -22.42 -0.26 -1.61
N ALA A 38 -22.59 -1.19 -0.67
CA ALA A 38 -22.25 -0.95 0.72
C ALA A 38 -20.73 -1.10 0.86
N VAL A 39 -20.05 -0.04 1.29
CA VAL A 39 -18.58 -0.01 1.38
C VAL A 39 -18.19 0.29 2.82
N THR A 40 -17.33 -0.57 3.36
CA THR A 40 -16.70 -0.38 4.66
C THR A 40 -15.19 -0.27 4.43
N LEU A 41 -14.61 0.86 4.81
CA LEU A 41 -13.19 1.17 4.67
C LEU A 41 -12.44 0.73 5.92
N TYR A 42 -11.65 -0.33 5.80
CA TYR A 42 -10.71 -0.77 6.81
C TYR A 42 -9.36 -0.10 6.55
N ALA A 43 -9.02 0.89 7.37
CA ALA A 43 -7.85 1.74 7.20
C ALA A 43 -7.26 2.14 8.55
N ALA A 44 -6.09 2.80 8.54
CA ALA A 44 -5.49 3.34 9.74
C ALA A 44 -6.41 4.38 10.41
N ASP A 45 -6.27 4.54 11.72
CA ASP A 45 -7.09 5.49 12.49
C ASP A 45 -6.89 6.92 11.96
N GLY A 46 -7.95 7.72 12.00
CA GLY A 46 -7.99 9.05 11.39
C GLY A 46 -8.38 9.05 9.90
N SER A 47 -8.59 7.89 9.28
CA SER A 47 -9.18 7.79 7.94
C SER A 47 -10.67 8.17 7.97
N ALA A 48 -11.13 8.87 6.93
CA ALA A 48 -12.54 9.21 6.77
C ALA A 48 -12.86 9.50 5.30
N VAL A 49 -13.90 8.84 4.78
CA VAL A 49 -14.43 9.08 3.44
C VAL A 49 -15.94 9.32 3.53
N SER A 50 -16.42 10.40 2.90
CA SER A 50 -17.83 10.77 2.98
C SER A 50 -18.74 9.69 2.40
N GLY A 51 -19.75 9.27 3.16
CA GLY A 51 -20.71 8.25 2.74
C GLY A 51 -20.19 6.81 2.78
N VAL A 52 -19.02 6.58 3.40
CA VAL A 52 -18.38 5.27 3.54
C VAL A 52 -18.17 4.98 5.02
N GLU A 53 -18.59 3.81 5.48
CA GLU A 53 -18.37 3.39 6.86
C GLU A 53 -16.88 3.15 7.10
N THR A 54 -16.32 3.65 8.20
CA THR A 54 -14.88 3.51 8.51
C THR A 54 -14.73 3.15 10.00
N PRO A 55 -14.66 1.84 10.36
CA PRO A 55 -14.47 1.43 11.75
C PRO A 55 -13.10 1.85 12.29
N VAL A 56 -13.04 2.16 13.58
CA VAL A 56 -11.79 2.41 14.29
C VAL A 56 -11.09 1.06 14.52
N LEU A 57 -9.87 0.93 14.01
CA LEU A 57 -9.12 -0.32 14.11
C LEU A 57 -8.12 -0.29 15.27
N GLY A 58 -7.80 0.88 15.83
CA GLY A 58 -6.72 1.01 16.82
C GLY A 58 -5.36 0.82 16.17
N ILE A 59 -5.19 1.37 14.97
CA ILE A 59 -3.97 1.29 14.17
C ILE A 59 -3.44 2.70 13.99
N ASP A 60 -2.41 3.03 14.76
CA ASP A 60 -1.67 4.28 14.64
C ASP A 60 -0.65 4.16 13.50
N SER A 61 -0.92 4.81 12.37
CA SER A 61 -0.03 4.79 11.21
C SER A 61 1.32 5.45 11.46
N SER A 62 1.48 6.30 12.49
CA SER A 62 2.77 6.94 12.80
C SER A 62 3.83 5.94 13.30
N LEU A 63 3.38 4.76 13.73
CA LEU A 63 4.25 3.66 14.16
C LEU A 63 4.65 2.74 13.01
N LEU A 64 4.18 3.00 11.78
CA LEU A 64 4.38 2.12 10.63
C LEU A 64 5.26 2.79 9.57
N THR A 65 6.27 2.06 9.12
CA THR A 65 7.14 2.50 8.02
C THR A 65 6.60 1.98 6.68
N PRO A 66 6.44 2.84 5.64
CA PRO A 66 6.08 2.37 4.30
C PRO A 66 7.12 1.41 3.72
N ALA A 67 6.70 0.33 3.05
CA ALA A 67 7.61 -0.61 2.37
C ALA A 67 8.61 0.08 1.40
N ARG A 68 8.16 1.15 0.73
CA ARG A 68 9.01 1.98 -0.16
C ARG A 68 10.11 2.76 0.58
N MET A 69 9.95 3.02 1.87
CA MET A 69 10.94 3.67 2.73
C MET A 69 11.87 2.65 3.40
N ALA A 70 11.39 1.44 3.70
CA ALA A 70 12.22 0.36 4.25
C ALA A 70 13.44 0.03 3.35
N GLY A 71 13.27 0.05 2.02
CA GLY A 71 14.37 -0.12 1.07
C GLY A 71 15.34 1.07 0.94
N SER A 72 14.93 2.27 1.37
CA SER A 72 15.74 3.50 1.31
C SER A 72 16.51 3.78 2.60
N LEU A 73 16.17 3.10 3.71
CA LEU A 73 16.87 3.22 5.00
C LEU A 73 18.15 2.37 5.04
N SER A 74 18.37 1.48 4.07
CA SER A 74 19.68 0.85 3.88
C SER A 74 20.62 1.85 3.22
N ARG A 75 21.54 2.45 3.99
CA ARG A 75 22.60 3.30 3.45
C ARG A 75 23.39 2.52 2.37
N PRO A 76 23.74 3.12 1.22
CA PRO A 76 24.69 2.51 0.30
C PRO A 76 26.07 2.52 0.97
N GLY A 77 26.40 1.44 1.68
CA GLY A 77 27.67 1.31 2.42
C GLY A 77 27.80 0.05 3.27
N ASP A 78 26.70 -0.52 3.75
CA ASP A 78 26.77 -1.59 4.76
C ASP A 78 27.04 -3.00 4.22
N ARG A 79 27.37 -3.15 2.92
CA ARG A 79 27.64 -4.47 2.32
C ARG A 79 29.10 -4.84 2.14
N GLU A 80 30.07 -3.98 2.44
CA GLU A 80 31.48 -4.36 2.41
C GLU A 80 32.27 -3.69 3.52
N LYS A 81 32.58 -4.45 4.58
CA LYS A 81 33.87 -4.44 5.29
C LYS A 81 33.88 -5.49 6.41
N GLY A 82 34.12 -6.74 6.02
CA GLY A 82 34.72 -7.73 6.91
C GLY A 82 36.23 -7.76 6.67
N ALA A 83 37.01 -7.03 7.48
CA ALA A 83 38.39 -7.36 7.88
C ALA A 83 39.04 -6.21 8.68
N GLY A 84 39.32 -6.48 9.97
CA GLY A 84 40.63 -6.17 10.56
C GLY A 84 40.86 -4.85 11.33
N THR A 85 40.81 -5.00 12.66
CA THR A 85 41.70 -4.43 13.70
C THR A 85 41.63 -2.96 14.15
N GLU A 86 41.16 -2.82 15.40
CA GLU A 86 41.68 -2.05 16.56
C GLU A 86 41.78 -0.51 16.52
N HIS A 87 40.95 0.18 17.33
CA HIS A 87 41.34 0.77 18.62
C HIS A 87 40.15 1.40 19.37
N LEU A 88 40.23 1.36 20.70
CA LEU A 88 39.27 1.82 21.70
C LEU A 88 39.31 3.35 21.87
N ASP A 89 38.15 4.00 21.95
CA ASP A 89 37.87 5.00 22.98
C ASP A 89 36.35 5.10 23.19
N GLY A 90 35.92 5.27 24.44
CA GLY A 90 34.51 5.14 24.84
C GLY A 90 33.82 6.48 25.11
N SER A 91 32.51 6.51 24.86
CA SER A 91 31.49 7.15 25.72
C SER A 91 30.10 7.01 25.09
N GLU A 92 29.21 6.34 25.82
CA GLU A 92 27.76 6.57 25.96
C GLU A 92 26.94 6.94 24.71
N ASP A 93 26.13 5.99 24.24
CA ASP A 93 24.70 6.20 23.95
C ASP A 93 23.98 4.84 23.93
N ASP A 94 23.15 4.63 24.96
CA ASP A 94 22.40 3.39 25.30
C ASP A 94 21.21 3.10 24.35
N ASP A 95 21.31 3.37 23.05
CA ASP A 95 20.18 3.18 22.09
C ASP A 95 20.40 2.05 21.05
N GLU A 96 21.56 1.39 21.02
CA GLU A 96 21.86 0.34 20.02
C GLU A 96 21.28 -1.06 20.35
N LEU A 97 20.54 -1.21 21.45
CA LEU A 97 20.10 -2.53 21.96
C LEU A 97 18.81 -3.09 21.34
N ALA A 98 18.09 -2.37 20.47
CA ALA A 98 16.79 -2.83 19.96
C ALA A 98 16.81 -3.43 18.53
N ASP A 99 17.74 -3.01 17.67
CA ASP A 99 17.65 -3.33 16.23
C ASP A 99 18.33 -4.65 15.86
N GLY A 100 19.32 -5.10 16.65
CA GLY A 100 20.13 -6.29 16.35
C GLY A 100 19.53 -7.64 16.76
N LEU A 101 18.43 -7.66 17.52
CA LEU A 101 17.86 -8.88 18.13
C LEU A 101 16.58 -9.40 17.44
N VAL A 102 16.05 -8.65 16.49
CA VAL A 102 14.74 -8.92 15.88
C VAL A 102 14.91 -9.15 14.38
N PRO A 103 14.77 -10.39 13.87
CA PRO A 103 14.78 -10.63 12.43
C PRO A 103 13.70 -9.78 11.74
N GLY A 104 14.10 -8.82 10.92
CA GLY A 104 13.21 -7.89 10.21
C GLY A 104 12.97 -6.53 10.87
N GLY A 105 13.52 -6.26 12.06
CA GLY A 105 13.34 -5.00 12.80
C GLY A 105 11.94 -4.83 13.41
N LEU A 106 11.78 -3.86 14.31
CA LEU A 106 10.51 -3.58 15.01
C LEU A 106 9.37 -3.24 14.03
N ASP A 107 9.68 -2.54 12.94
CA ASP A 107 8.73 -2.11 11.92
C ASP A 107 7.99 -3.26 11.25
N ALA A 108 8.68 -4.38 10.98
CA ALA A 108 8.06 -5.55 10.37
C ALA A 108 6.99 -6.16 11.29
N TYR A 109 7.26 -6.23 12.60
CA TYR A 109 6.30 -6.76 13.58
C TYR A 109 5.08 -5.84 13.74
N LEU A 110 5.29 -4.53 13.74
CA LEU A 110 4.21 -3.56 13.82
C LEU A 110 3.31 -3.61 12.58
N SER A 111 3.91 -3.74 11.39
CA SER A 111 3.17 -3.93 10.14
C SER A 111 2.37 -5.24 10.15
N ASP A 112 3.00 -6.36 10.51
CA ASP A 112 2.31 -7.65 10.65
C ASP A 112 1.13 -7.57 11.62
N TYR A 113 1.35 -6.98 12.80
CA TYR A 113 0.30 -6.81 13.80
C TYR A 113 -0.84 -5.93 13.30
N ALA A 114 -0.55 -4.82 12.62
CA ALA A 114 -1.56 -3.93 12.06
C ALA A 114 -2.45 -4.65 11.03
N PHE A 115 -1.85 -5.40 10.10
CA PHE A 115 -2.62 -6.17 9.13
C PHE A 115 -3.39 -7.33 9.75
N LEU A 116 -2.81 -8.02 10.75
CA LEU A 116 -3.52 -9.04 11.51
C LEU A 116 -4.78 -8.46 12.16
N ARG A 117 -4.68 -7.27 12.79
CA ARG A 117 -5.83 -6.58 13.38
C ARG A 117 -6.88 -6.21 12.34
N ALA A 118 -6.48 -5.61 11.21
CA ALA A 118 -7.40 -5.22 10.17
C ALA A 118 -8.16 -6.43 9.58
N TYR A 119 -7.45 -7.49 9.25
CA TYR A 119 -8.08 -8.71 8.72
C TYR A 119 -8.92 -9.46 9.75
N ARG A 120 -8.54 -9.43 11.03
CA ARG A 120 -9.37 -9.98 12.10
C ARG A 120 -10.69 -9.21 12.20
N ALA A 121 -10.67 -7.88 12.16
CA ALA A 121 -11.88 -7.07 12.18
C ALA A 121 -12.79 -7.37 10.98
N ILE A 122 -12.20 -7.52 9.78
CA ILE A 122 -12.94 -7.94 8.57
C ILE A 122 -13.57 -9.34 8.77
N ALA A 123 -12.82 -10.30 9.30
CA ALA A 123 -13.30 -11.67 9.51
C ALA A 123 -14.42 -11.75 10.56
N GLU A 124 -14.33 -10.96 11.64
CA GLU A 124 -15.37 -10.86 12.67
C GLU A 124 -16.70 -10.34 12.09
N HIS A 125 -16.63 -9.49 11.05
CA HIS A 125 -17.78 -8.95 10.32
C HIS A 125 -17.97 -9.60 8.94
N ALA A 126 -17.46 -10.82 8.72
CA ALA A 126 -17.48 -11.44 7.40
C ALA A 126 -18.92 -11.60 6.84
N GLY A 127 -19.91 -11.82 7.72
CA GLY A 127 -21.31 -11.93 7.33
C GLY A 127 -21.90 -10.64 6.72
N GLU A 128 -21.24 -9.50 6.92
CA GLU A 128 -21.64 -8.18 6.40
C GLU A 128 -21.03 -7.86 5.04
N HIS A 129 -20.10 -8.68 4.54
CA HIS A 129 -19.35 -8.41 3.33
C HIS A 129 -19.49 -9.57 2.32
N ASP A 130 -19.36 -9.25 1.04
CA ASP A 130 -19.37 -10.23 -0.05
C ASP A 130 -17.93 -10.55 -0.51
N LEU A 131 -17.01 -9.58 -0.37
CA LEU A 131 -15.59 -9.71 -0.69
C LEU A 131 -14.74 -8.69 0.08
N VAL A 132 -13.45 -8.96 0.14
CA VAL A 132 -12.41 -8.01 0.55
C VAL A 132 -11.71 -7.47 -0.68
N HIS A 133 -11.62 -6.15 -0.81
CA HIS A 133 -10.83 -5.50 -1.85
C HIS A 133 -9.63 -4.81 -1.20
N ALA A 134 -8.45 -5.42 -1.34
CA ALA A 134 -7.23 -4.99 -0.68
C ALA A 134 -6.34 -4.16 -1.62
N HIS A 135 -5.82 -3.05 -1.11
CA HIS A 135 -4.97 -2.10 -1.86
C HIS A 135 -3.59 -1.91 -1.20
N ALA A 136 -3.35 -2.57 -0.07
CA ALA A 136 -2.06 -2.56 0.61
C ALA A 136 -0.99 -3.32 -0.21
N TYR A 137 0.23 -2.79 -0.18
CA TYR A 137 1.40 -3.34 -0.87
C TYR A 137 2.46 -3.73 0.18
N ASP A 138 2.08 -4.66 1.03
CA ASP A 138 2.86 -5.10 2.18
C ASP A 138 2.78 -6.63 2.24
N ALA A 139 3.90 -7.32 2.49
CA ALA A 139 3.92 -8.78 2.60
C ALA A 139 2.80 -9.36 3.52
N PRO A 140 2.57 -8.83 4.74
CA PRO A 140 1.47 -9.29 5.59
C PRO A 140 0.08 -9.12 4.98
N ALA A 141 -0.14 -8.11 4.14
CA ALA A 141 -1.42 -7.92 3.47
C ALA A 141 -1.80 -9.14 2.61
N PHE A 142 -0.82 -9.77 1.97
CA PHE A 142 -0.99 -10.99 1.17
C PHE A 142 -0.96 -12.26 2.02
N ALA A 143 -0.15 -12.30 3.09
CA ALA A 143 -0.08 -13.47 3.96
C ALA A 143 -1.44 -13.78 4.60
N TYR A 144 -2.10 -12.75 5.16
CA TYR A 144 -3.37 -12.91 5.87
C TYR A 144 -4.60 -13.00 4.96
N SER A 145 -4.49 -12.66 3.67
CA SER A 145 -5.62 -12.78 2.74
C SER A 145 -6.05 -14.23 2.52
N SER A 146 -5.09 -15.16 2.51
CA SER A 146 -5.33 -16.59 2.36
C SER A 146 -6.14 -17.21 3.52
N LEU A 147 -6.19 -16.52 4.67
CA LEU A 147 -6.89 -16.96 5.87
C LEU A 147 -8.31 -16.40 5.96
N GLN A 148 -8.71 -15.53 5.03
CA GLN A 148 -10.02 -14.90 5.07
C GLN A 148 -11.14 -15.88 4.67
N PRO A 149 -12.30 -15.82 5.35
CA PRO A 149 -13.48 -16.60 4.94
C PRO A 149 -14.08 -16.08 3.63
N LEU A 150 -13.77 -14.83 3.27
CA LEU A 150 -14.25 -14.12 2.08
C LEU A 150 -13.29 -14.25 0.90
N PRO A 151 -13.76 -14.12 -0.35
CA PRO A 151 -12.89 -13.83 -1.49
C PRO A 151 -12.13 -12.53 -1.28
N VAL A 152 -10.84 -12.51 -1.61
CA VAL A 152 -9.96 -11.34 -1.50
C VAL A 152 -9.42 -10.96 -2.87
N LEU A 153 -9.68 -9.72 -3.28
CA LEU A 153 -9.16 -9.11 -4.51
C LEU A 153 -8.08 -8.09 -4.16
N HIS A 154 -6.83 -8.35 -4.55
CA HIS A 154 -5.74 -7.39 -4.40
C HIS A 154 -5.55 -6.55 -5.67
N THR A 155 -5.46 -5.23 -5.52
CA THR A 155 -4.94 -4.34 -6.57
C THR A 155 -3.48 -4.01 -6.31
N LEU A 156 -2.60 -4.44 -7.21
CA LEU A 156 -1.18 -4.11 -7.21
C LEU A 156 -0.97 -2.74 -7.89
N HIS A 157 -0.69 -1.73 -7.08
CA HIS A 157 -0.47 -0.33 -7.52
C HIS A 157 0.95 -0.05 -7.96
N LEU A 158 1.91 -0.83 -7.43
CA LEU A 158 3.33 -0.67 -7.69
C LEU A 158 3.83 -1.86 -8.52
N PRO A 159 4.89 -1.68 -9.33
CA PRO A 159 5.60 -2.79 -9.94
C PRO A 159 6.36 -3.61 -8.89
N ASP A 160 6.85 -4.78 -9.28
CA ASP A 160 7.64 -5.68 -8.41
C ASP A 160 8.95 -5.02 -7.96
N GLN A 161 8.94 -4.48 -6.74
CA GLN A 161 10.07 -3.77 -6.14
C GLN A 161 10.43 -4.27 -4.74
N ASP A 162 9.63 -5.18 -4.16
CA ASP A 162 9.80 -5.65 -2.78
C ASP A 162 9.94 -7.18 -2.76
N ALA A 163 11.05 -7.66 -2.17
CA ALA A 163 11.35 -9.09 -2.12
C ALA A 163 10.40 -9.88 -1.22
N GLY A 164 9.90 -9.28 -0.13
CA GLY A 164 8.94 -9.89 0.78
C GLY A 164 7.58 -10.07 0.12
N VAL A 165 7.07 -9.02 -0.54
CA VAL A 165 5.84 -9.09 -1.34
C VAL A 165 5.97 -10.14 -2.44
N ARG A 166 7.08 -10.13 -3.18
CA ARG A 166 7.35 -11.13 -4.23
C ARG A 166 7.34 -12.56 -3.69
N ALA A 167 8.02 -12.79 -2.56
CA ALA A 167 8.04 -14.09 -1.92
C ALA A 167 6.64 -14.53 -1.48
N MET A 168 5.85 -13.65 -0.86
CA MET A 168 4.48 -13.95 -0.47
C MET A 168 3.59 -14.26 -1.68
N LEU A 169 3.67 -13.45 -2.74
CA LEU A 169 2.95 -13.70 -3.99
C LEU A 169 3.31 -15.05 -4.61
N ALA A 170 4.60 -15.43 -4.61
CA ALA A 170 5.04 -16.74 -5.09
C ALA A 170 4.50 -17.89 -4.22
N MET A 171 4.40 -17.69 -2.91
CA MET A 171 3.84 -18.69 -1.97
C MET A 171 2.33 -18.87 -2.15
N ILE A 172 1.57 -17.80 -2.42
CA ILE A 172 0.12 -17.87 -2.65
C ILE A 172 -0.25 -18.14 -4.12
N ALA A 173 0.69 -18.05 -5.06
CA ALA A 173 0.44 -18.26 -6.48
C ALA A 173 -0.15 -19.65 -6.80
N PRO A 174 0.30 -20.77 -6.21
CA PRO A 174 -0.33 -22.08 -6.40
C PRO A 174 -1.80 -22.09 -5.96
N ALA A 175 -2.12 -21.31 -4.92
CA ALA A 175 -3.49 -21.15 -4.45
C ALA A 175 -4.29 -20.19 -5.34
N SER A 176 -3.66 -19.26 -6.07
CA SER A 176 -4.26 -18.20 -6.92
C SER A 176 -4.83 -18.70 -8.27
N GLY A 177 -5.09 -20.00 -8.42
CA GLY A 177 -5.75 -20.58 -9.59
C GLY A 177 -7.25 -20.26 -9.68
N ALA A 178 -7.96 -20.87 -10.63
CA ALA A 178 -9.40 -20.63 -10.81
C ALA A 178 -10.26 -20.94 -9.57
N ALA A 179 -9.78 -21.84 -8.69
CA ALA A 179 -10.40 -22.19 -7.42
C ALA A 179 -9.97 -21.31 -6.24
N SER A 180 -9.10 -20.31 -6.47
CA SER A 180 -8.63 -19.42 -5.41
C SER A 180 -9.72 -18.49 -4.92
N ARG A 181 -9.67 -18.22 -3.61
CA ARG A 181 -10.31 -17.04 -3.03
C ARG A 181 -9.49 -15.77 -3.23
N THR A 182 -8.19 -15.87 -3.53
CA THR A 182 -7.32 -14.70 -3.76
C THR A 182 -7.20 -14.41 -5.25
N ARG A 183 -7.48 -13.17 -5.63
CA ARG A 183 -7.39 -12.65 -6.99
C ARG A 183 -6.43 -11.48 -7.04
N LEU A 184 -5.65 -11.39 -8.12
CA LEU A 184 -4.64 -10.35 -8.30
C LEU A 184 -4.95 -9.54 -9.55
N VAL A 185 -5.16 -8.23 -9.38
CA VAL A 185 -5.29 -7.27 -10.49
C VAL A 185 -4.21 -6.21 -10.39
N THR A 186 -3.95 -5.54 -11.50
CA THR A 186 -2.90 -4.52 -11.61
C THR A 186 -3.45 -3.26 -12.25
N VAL A 187 -2.86 -2.11 -11.92
CA VAL A 187 -3.32 -0.80 -12.43
C VAL A 187 -2.81 -0.47 -13.84
N SER A 188 -1.92 -1.29 -14.40
CA SER A 188 -1.40 -1.11 -15.75
C SER A 188 -0.79 -2.40 -16.32
N SER A 189 -0.71 -2.47 -17.65
CA SER A 189 -0.02 -3.56 -18.34
C SER A 189 1.48 -3.62 -18.05
N ALA A 190 2.11 -2.47 -17.77
CA ALA A 190 3.51 -2.38 -17.37
C ALA A 190 3.73 -2.99 -15.98
N CYS A 191 2.86 -2.65 -15.02
CA CYS A 191 2.84 -3.28 -13.70
C CYS A 191 2.61 -4.79 -13.82
N ALA A 192 1.61 -5.23 -14.60
CA ALA A 192 1.36 -6.66 -14.83
C ALA A 192 2.59 -7.41 -15.36
N ALA A 193 3.36 -6.78 -16.25
CA ALA A 193 4.54 -7.41 -16.84
C ALA A 193 5.61 -7.75 -15.78
N THR A 194 5.74 -6.96 -14.71
CA THR A 194 6.73 -7.24 -13.66
C THR A 194 6.36 -8.44 -12.79
N TYR A 195 5.07 -8.79 -12.68
CA TYR A 195 4.57 -9.88 -11.83
C TYR A 195 4.43 -11.23 -12.55
N ARG A 196 4.22 -11.22 -13.87
CA ARG A 196 4.03 -12.42 -14.71
C ARG A 196 5.07 -13.53 -14.52
N PRO A 197 6.36 -13.26 -14.21
CA PRO A 197 7.33 -14.33 -14.00
C PRO A 197 7.04 -15.22 -12.78
N PHE A 198 6.23 -14.78 -11.82
CA PHE A 198 6.06 -15.50 -10.55
C PHE A 198 4.62 -15.65 -10.06
N CYS A 199 3.66 -14.85 -10.56
CA CYS A 199 2.24 -15.06 -10.27
C CYS A 199 1.33 -14.74 -11.46
N ARG A 200 0.10 -15.29 -11.40
CA ARG A 200 -0.95 -14.98 -12.37
C ARG A 200 -1.60 -13.65 -12.00
N ILE A 201 -1.72 -12.77 -12.99
CA ILE A 201 -2.56 -11.57 -12.91
C ILE A 201 -3.88 -11.86 -13.61
N ASP A 202 -5.00 -11.77 -12.88
CA ASP A 202 -6.34 -12.04 -13.41
C ASP A 202 -6.79 -10.96 -14.39
N GLN A 203 -6.50 -9.68 -14.10
CA GLN A 203 -6.92 -8.56 -14.94
C GLN A 203 -6.04 -7.31 -14.76
N VAL A 204 -6.02 -6.46 -15.79
CA VAL A 204 -5.55 -5.06 -15.70
C VAL A 204 -6.77 -4.15 -15.59
N ILE A 205 -6.84 -3.37 -14.51
CA ILE A 205 -7.90 -2.39 -14.25
C ILE A 205 -7.23 -1.04 -14.03
N TYR A 206 -7.32 -0.15 -15.03
CA TYR A 206 -6.70 1.17 -14.95
C TYR A 206 -7.37 2.05 -13.89
N ASN A 207 -6.57 2.92 -13.29
CA ASN A 207 -7.07 3.93 -12.36
C ASN A 207 -8.00 4.93 -13.06
N GLY A 208 -9.06 5.33 -12.37
CA GLY A 208 -9.94 6.43 -12.78
C GLY A 208 -9.65 7.71 -12.01
N ILE A 209 -10.13 8.83 -12.53
CA ILE A 209 -10.15 10.13 -11.87
C ILE A 209 -11.56 10.74 -11.98
N PRO A 210 -12.00 11.54 -11.01
CA PRO A 210 -13.30 12.21 -11.06
C PRO A 210 -13.25 13.38 -12.05
N ILE A 211 -13.47 13.09 -13.33
CA ILE A 211 -13.37 14.08 -14.42
C ILE A 211 -14.33 15.26 -14.25
N GLU A 212 -15.41 15.09 -13.51
CA GLU A 212 -16.36 16.15 -13.18
C GLU A 212 -15.74 17.21 -12.26
N GLN A 213 -14.72 16.85 -11.48
CA GLN A 213 -13.94 17.76 -10.64
C GLN A 213 -12.76 18.39 -11.38
N ILE A 214 -12.43 17.88 -12.57
CA ILE A 214 -11.32 18.35 -13.41
C ILE A 214 -11.90 18.75 -14.78
N PRO A 215 -12.69 19.83 -14.84
CA PRO A 215 -13.39 20.20 -16.06
C PRO A 215 -12.40 20.58 -17.16
N TYR A 216 -12.68 20.12 -18.36
CA TYR A 216 -11.91 20.50 -19.54
C TYR A 216 -12.11 21.98 -19.88
N ALA A 217 -11.01 22.71 -20.04
CA ALA A 217 -11.00 24.07 -20.58
C ALA A 217 -10.63 24.04 -22.06
N SER A 218 -11.54 24.46 -22.93
CA SER A 218 -11.33 24.50 -24.38
C SER A 218 -10.54 25.73 -24.85
N SER A 219 -10.48 26.77 -24.02
CA SER A 219 -9.73 27.99 -24.28
C SER A 219 -8.48 28.01 -23.39
N PRO A 220 -7.31 28.35 -23.93
CA PRO A 220 -6.11 28.50 -23.12
C PRO A 220 -6.27 29.68 -22.15
N VAL A 221 -5.57 29.59 -21.02
CA VAL A 221 -5.37 30.72 -20.10
C VAL A 221 -4.59 31.84 -20.82
N GLU A 222 -4.87 33.11 -20.49
CA GLU A 222 -4.22 34.27 -21.14
C GLU A 222 -2.70 34.26 -20.95
N GLU A 223 -2.23 33.78 -19.80
CA GLU A 223 -0.81 33.54 -19.52
C GLU A 223 -0.52 32.04 -19.55
N SER A 224 0.28 31.61 -20.53
CA SER A 224 0.75 30.23 -20.62
C SER A 224 1.72 29.91 -19.48
N TYR A 225 1.44 28.82 -18.75
CA TYR A 225 2.34 28.28 -17.73
C TYR A 225 2.58 26.79 -17.95
N LEU A 226 3.71 26.30 -17.46
CA LEU A 226 3.95 24.88 -17.24
C LEU A 226 3.57 24.53 -15.80
N LEU A 227 2.92 23.38 -15.61
CA LEU A 227 2.52 22.90 -14.30
C LEU A 227 3.22 21.58 -14.00
N TYR A 228 3.93 21.54 -12.88
CA TYR A 228 4.38 20.31 -12.25
C TYR A 228 3.50 20.01 -11.04
N ALA A 229 2.95 18.81 -10.97
CA ALA A 229 2.10 18.37 -9.86
C ALA A 229 2.56 16.99 -9.36
N GLY A 230 3.27 16.97 -8.24
CA GLY A 230 3.82 15.76 -7.64
C GLY A 230 4.49 16.03 -6.30
N ARG A 231 4.83 14.96 -5.58
CA ARG A 231 5.70 15.08 -4.39
C ARG A 231 7.08 15.58 -4.83
N ILE A 232 7.69 16.44 -4.02
CA ILE A 232 9.10 16.83 -4.20
C ILE A 232 9.95 15.69 -3.62
N SER A 233 10.38 14.78 -4.49
CA SER A 233 11.26 13.67 -4.11
C SER A 233 12.05 13.17 -5.31
N PRO A 234 13.23 12.54 -5.12
CA PRO A 234 14.13 12.18 -6.22
C PRO A 234 13.48 11.31 -7.30
N GLU A 235 12.59 10.40 -6.92
CA GLU A 235 11.90 9.52 -7.87
C GLU A 235 10.86 10.24 -8.74
N LYS A 236 10.63 11.53 -8.49
CA LYS A 236 9.64 12.35 -9.19
C LYS A 236 10.26 13.30 -10.22
N GLY A 237 11.58 13.37 -10.30
CA GLY A 237 12.30 14.09 -11.36
C GLY A 237 11.83 15.53 -11.50
N VAL A 238 11.66 16.25 -10.39
CA VAL A 238 11.23 17.65 -10.43
C VAL A 238 12.31 18.52 -11.08
N GLU A 239 13.57 18.12 -10.92
CA GLU A 239 14.74 18.66 -11.58
C GLU A 239 14.60 18.61 -13.12
N ASP A 240 14.16 17.49 -13.68
CA ASP A 240 13.97 17.31 -15.13
C ASP A 240 12.87 18.23 -15.69
N ALA A 241 11.96 18.72 -14.84
CA ALA A 241 10.91 19.64 -15.25
C ALA A 241 11.41 21.09 -15.43
N PHE A 242 12.60 21.41 -14.91
CA PHE A 242 13.23 22.73 -15.04
C PHE A 242 14.27 22.82 -16.16
N GLU A 243 14.73 21.69 -16.72
CA GLU A 243 15.68 21.61 -17.83
C GLU A 243 14.99 21.76 -19.21
#